data_AF-A0A452ZKM4-F1
#
_entry.id   AF-A0A452ZKM4-F1
#
_cell.length_a   1.000
_cell.length_b   1.000
_cell.length_c   1.000
_cell.angle_alpha   90.00
_cell.angle_beta   90.00
_cell.angle_gamma   90.00
#
_symmetry.space_group_name_H-M   'P 1'
#
loop_
_entity.id
_entity.type
_entity.pdbx_description
1 polymer ?
#
loop_
_entity_poly.entity_id
_entity_poly.type
_entity_poly.pdbx_seq_one_letter_code
_entity_poly.pdbx_strand_id
1 'polypeptide(L)'
;MAAAILAMVPSYISRSVAGSYDNEAVAIFALVFTFYLYVKTLNTGSLFYATLNALSYFYMVCSWGGYTFIINLIPMHVLLCIVTGRYSSRLYIAYAPLVILGTLLAALVPVVGFNAVLTSEHFASFLVFIILHVVAFVYYIKGLLTPRLFKMAMTLVITVGLAVCFAVVAILVALVASSPTKGWSGRSLSLLDPTYASKYIPIIASVSEHQPPTWPSYFMDINVLAFLVPAGIISCFLPLSDASSFMVLYLVTAVYFSGVMVRLMLVLAPAACILSGIALSSAFDVLTRSMKFQLSKLFDDGPAISGNGSPNGSSASTVNTSSSKNEKTEKSEAAPKEKQSKKNRRKDKEVTESVSVKPKKEKRLSVLPLEASIVSTLLLIALGGFYVVHCVWAAAEAYSAPSIVLTSRSREGLHVFDDFREAYAWLSHNTDVDDKVASWWDYGYQTTAMANRTVIVDNNTWNNTHIATVGTAMSSPEKAAWEIFDSLDVKYVLVV
;
A
#
# COMPACT_ATOMS: atom_id res chain seq x y z
N MET A 1 -9.65 7.40 -11.20
CA MET A 1 -9.85 7.45 -9.74
C MET A 1 -8.49 7.34 -9.04
N ALA A 2 -8.16 6.26 -8.32
CA ALA A 2 -7.01 6.16 -7.41
C ALA A 2 -5.69 6.81 -7.89
N ALA A 3 -5.22 6.52 -9.10
CA ALA A 3 -3.98 7.09 -9.63
C ALA A 3 -3.99 8.63 -9.75
N ALA A 4 -5.11 9.23 -10.14
CA ALA A 4 -5.25 10.69 -10.22
C ALA A 4 -5.32 11.34 -8.83
N ILE A 5 -5.89 10.64 -7.85
CA ILE A 5 -5.97 11.09 -6.46
C ILE A 5 -4.56 11.10 -5.83
N LEU A 6 -3.80 10.01 -6.05
CA LEU A 6 -2.43 9.85 -5.58
C LEU A 6 -1.46 10.86 -6.23
N ALA A 7 -1.68 11.22 -7.49
CA ALA A 7 -0.87 12.23 -8.18
C ALA A 7 -1.05 13.66 -7.63
N MET A 8 -2.04 13.90 -6.75
CA MET A 8 -2.34 15.21 -6.17
C MET A 8 -2.37 15.22 -4.63
N VAL A 9 -2.11 14.08 -3.95
CA VAL A 9 -2.32 13.99 -2.50
C VAL A 9 -1.25 14.80 -1.73
N PRO A 10 -1.63 15.82 -0.91
CA PRO A 10 -0.67 16.72 -0.28
C PRO A 10 0.36 16.00 0.58
N SER A 11 -0.09 14.97 1.31
CA SER A 11 0.78 14.11 2.13
C SER A 11 1.97 13.52 1.35
N TYR A 12 1.77 13.09 0.09
CA TYR A 12 2.85 12.59 -0.75
C TYR A 12 3.70 13.72 -1.34
N ILE A 13 3.05 14.77 -1.83
CA ILE A 13 3.72 15.96 -2.39
C ILE A 13 4.70 16.56 -1.39
N SER A 14 4.37 16.60 -0.09
CA SER A 14 5.21 17.14 0.99
C SER A 14 6.64 16.58 1.04
N ARG A 15 6.87 15.37 0.50
CA ARG A 15 8.17 14.68 0.45
C ARG A 15 8.62 14.31 -0.97
N SER A 16 7.92 14.82 -1.98
CA SER A 16 8.24 14.61 -3.40
C SER A 16 8.22 15.93 -4.20
N VAL A 17 8.44 17.07 -3.53
CA VAL A 17 8.57 18.39 -4.16
C VAL A 17 9.81 18.42 -5.05
N ALA A 18 9.74 19.09 -6.20
CA ALA A 18 10.90 19.32 -7.05
C ALA A 18 12.02 20.04 -6.28
N GLY A 19 13.22 19.45 -6.25
CA GLY A 19 14.36 19.91 -5.43
C GLY A 19 14.54 19.13 -4.12
N SER A 20 13.53 18.41 -3.64
CA SER A 20 13.68 17.47 -2.51
C SER A 20 14.21 16.13 -3.00
N TYR A 21 15.50 15.88 -2.78
CA TYR A 21 16.16 14.61 -3.12
C TYR A 21 16.33 13.73 -1.87
N ASP A 22 15.20 13.32 -1.26
CA ASP A 22 15.18 12.24 -0.27
C ASP A 22 14.68 10.93 -0.90
N ASN A 23 15.14 9.83 -0.32
CA ASN A 23 14.89 8.45 -0.70
C ASN A 23 13.39 8.10 -0.74
N GLU A 24 12.56 8.81 0.03
CA GLU A 24 11.15 8.48 0.24
C GLU A 24 10.31 8.62 -1.04
N ALA A 25 10.69 9.51 -1.96
CA ALA A 25 10.06 9.64 -3.28
C ALA A 25 10.23 8.38 -4.16
N VAL A 26 11.38 7.69 -4.04
CA VAL A 26 11.63 6.40 -4.72
C VAL A 26 10.98 5.25 -3.93
N ALA A 27 11.04 5.31 -2.60
CA ALA A 27 10.54 4.27 -1.71
C ALA A 27 9.04 4.02 -1.85
N ILE A 28 8.21 5.06 -1.98
CA ILE A 28 6.75 4.89 -2.14
C ILE A 28 6.41 4.21 -3.47
N PHE A 29 7.13 4.51 -4.55
CA PHE A 29 7.00 3.78 -5.82
C PHE A 29 7.38 2.30 -5.65
N ALA A 30 8.53 2.01 -5.04
CA ALA A 30 8.98 0.63 -4.79
C ALA A 30 8.00 -0.16 -3.89
N LEU A 31 7.44 0.47 -2.87
CA LEU A 31 6.44 -0.11 -1.96
C LEU A 31 5.14 -0.45 -2.70
N VAL A 32 4.58 0.49 -3.46
CA VAL A 32 3.34 0.28 -4.22
C VAL A 32 3.55 -0.76 -5.33
N PHE A 33 4.71 -0.76 -6.00
CA PHE A 33 5.04 -1.76 -7.03
C PHE A 33 5.21 -3.17 -6.45
N THR A 34 5.84 -3.30 -5.28
CA THR A 34 5.95 -4.58 -4.55
C THR A 34 4.57 -5.08 -4.12
N PHE A 35 3.71 -4.21 -3.60
CA PHE A 35 2.32 -4.59 -3.25
C PHE A 35 1.48 -4.98 -4.47
N TYR A 36 1.65 -4.30 -5.62
CA TYR A 36 1.04 -4.71 -6.88
C TYR A 36 1.51 -6.11 -7.32
N LEU A 37 2.82 -6.39 -7.28
CA LEU A 37 3.38 -7.69 -7.68
C LEU A 37 2.97 -8.81 -6.72
N TYR A 38 2.93 -8.55 -5.41
CA TYR A 38 2.41 -9.50 -4.42
C TYR A 38 0.95 -9.87 -4.71
N VAL A 39 0.06 -8.88 -4.89
CA VAL A 39 -1.37 -9.11 -5.21
C VAL A 39 -1.55 -9.78 -6.58
N LYS A 40 -0.73 -9.45 -7.57
CA LYS A 40 -0.71 -10.13 -8.87
C LYS A 40 -0.32 -11.60 -8.72
N THR A 41 0.68 -11.89 -7.88
CA THR A 41 1.14 -13.25 -7.59
C THR A 41 0.08 -14.07 -6.84
N LEU A 42 -0.61 -13.49 -5.86
CA LEU A 42 -1.75 -14.15 -5.17
C LEU A 42 -2.86 -14.54 -6.15
N ASN A 43 -3.20 -13.67 -7.09
CA ASN A 43 -4.25 -13.92 -8.08
C ASN A 43 -3.83 -14.98 -9.10
N THR A 44 -2.65 -14.85 -9.71
CA THR A 44 -2.19 -15.74 -10.80
C THR A 44 -1.59 -17.06 -10.31
N GLY A 45 -0.91 -17.08 -9.16
CA GLY A 45 -0.19 -18.26 -8.67
C GLY A 45 1.07 -18.64 -9.46
N SER A 46 1.64 -17.72 -10.24
CA SER A 46 2.83 -17.98 -11.08
C SER A 46 4.13 -17.62 -10.37
N LEU A 47 5.09 -18.55 -10.38
CA LEU A 47 6.43 -18.37 -9.81
C LEU A 47 7.20 -17.19 -10.43
N PHE A 48 6.95 -16.85 -11.71
CA PHE A 48 7.57 -15.71 -12.38
C PHE A 48 7.18 -14.37 -11.72
N TYR A 49 5.94 -14.22 -11.28
CA TYR A 49 5.55 -13.02 -10.53
C TYR A 49 6.07 -13.04 -9.09
N ALA A 50 6.27 -14.22 -8.49
CA ALA A 50 6.88 -14.35 -7.17
C ALA A 50 8.37 -13.95 -7.16
N THR A 51 9.15 -14.34 -8.18
CA THR A 51 10.56 -13.92 -8.30
C THR A 51 10.67 -12.43 -8.65
N LEU A 52 9.80 -11.91 -9.54
CA LEU A 52 9.72 -10.47 -9.82
C LEU A 52 9.33 -9.65 -8.58
N ASN A 53 8.45 -10.18 -7.72
CA ASN A 53 8.09 -9.58 -6.43
C ASN A 53 9.30 -9.54 -5.47
N ALA A 54 10.12 -10.59 -5.42
CA ALA A 54 11.35 -10.60 -4.62
C ALA A 54 12.40 -9.61 -5.14
N LEU A 55 12.52 -9.41 -6.45
CA LEU A 55 13.37 -8.37 -7.05
C LEU A 55 12.86 -6.95 -6.75
N SER A 56 11.54 -6.74 -6.75
CA SER A 56 10.91 -5.49 -6.33
C SER A 56 11.15 -5.20 -4.84
N TYR A 57 11.07 -6.22 -3.99
CA TYR A 57 11.43 -6.12 -2.58
C TYR A 57 12.92 -5.80 -2.39
N PHE A 58 13.83 -6.42 -3.14
CA PHE A 58 15.26 -6.05 -3.11
C PHE A 58 15.50 -4.58 -3.50
N TYR A 59 14.83 -4.08 -4.54
CA TYR A 59 14.89 -2.66 -4.90
C TYR A 59 14.39 -1.74 -3.77
N MET A 60 13.34 -2.15 -3.04
CA MET A 60 12.89 -1.44 -1.83
C MET A 60 13.95 -1.46 -0.73
N VAL A 61 14.58 -2.61 -0.42
CA VAL A 61 15.65 -2.73 0.59
C VAL A 61 16.84 -1.81 0.27
N CYS A 62 17.22 -1.72 -1.00
CA CYS A 62 18.27 -0.81 -1.48
C CYS A 62 17.86 0.68 -1.43
N SER A 63 16.56 0.99 -1.40
CA SER A 63 16.06 2.37 -1.47
C SER A 63 15.72 2.97 -0.10
N TRP A 64 15.10 2.22 0.82
CA TRP A 64 14.64 2.79 2.10
C TRP A 64 14.43 1.74 3.19
N GLY A 65 14.79 2.10 4.43
CA GLY A 65 14.67 1.25 5.63
C GLY A 65 13.24 0.78 5.94
N GLY A 66 12.21 1.36 5.34
CA GLY A 66 10.83 0.88 5.43
C GLY A 66 10.57 -0.48 4.78
N TYR A 67 11.58 -1.18 4.24
CA TYR A 67 11.43 -2.59 3.87
C TYR A 67 10.98 -3.47 5.06
N THR A 68 11.34 -3.12 6.30
CA THR A 68 10.83 -3.75 7.54
C THR A 68 9.29 -3.72 7.62
N PHE A 69 8.62 -2.71 7.07
CA PHE A 69 7.15 -2.66 7.02
C PHE A 69 6.58 -3.73 6.07
N ILE A 70 7.14 -3.87 4.87
CA ILE A 70 6.69 -4.84 3.87
C ILE A 70 6.86 -6.28 4.37
N ILE A 71 8.03 -6.59 4.92
CA ILE A 71 8.39 -7.95 5.39
C ILE A 71 7.66 -8.35 6.67
N ASN A 72 6.93 -7.44 7.34
CA ASN A 72 6.03 -7.75 8.46
C ASN A 72 4.54 -7.74 8.06
N LEU A 73 4.12 -6.84 7.17
CA LEU A 73 2.74 -6.77 6.69
C LEU A 73 2.34 -8.01 5.88
N ILE A 74 3.23 -8.52 5.02
CA ILE A 74 2.94 -9.69 4.19
C ILE A 74 2.76 -10.98 5.02
N PRO A 75 3.62 -11.31 6.01
CA PRO A 75 3.36 -12.41 6.95
C PRO A 75 2.04 -12.26 7.71
N MET A 76 1.70 -11.05 8.19
CA MET A 76 0.41 -10.82 8.85
C MET A 76 -0.78 -11.12 7.92
N HIS A 77 -0.67 -10.81 6.62
CA HIS A 77 -1.70 -11.18 5.65
C HIS A 77 -1.79 -12.70 5.42
N VAL A 78 -0.65 -13.39 5.32
CA VAL A 78 -0.62 -14.86 5.18
C VAL A 78 -1.24 -15.53 6.40
N LEU A 79 -0.94 -15.04 7.61
CA LEU A 79 -1.54 -15.51 8.86
C LEU A 79 -3.06 -15.27 8.88
N LEU A 80 -3.53 -14.10 8.46
CA LEU A 80 -4.96 -13.79 8.33
C LEU A 80 -5.68 -14.74 7.36
N CYS A 81 -5.06 -15.08 6.22
CA CYS A 81 -5.59 -16.07 5.28
C CYS A 81 -5.63 -17.49 5.86
N ILE A 82 -4.66 -17.88 6.69
CA ILE A 82 -4.68 -19.16 7.40
C ILE A 82 -5.79 -19.20 8.46
N VAL A 83 -5.90 -18.16 9.31
CA VAL A 83 -6.91 -18.06 10.38
C VAL A 83 -8.33 -18.00 9.83
N THR A 84 -8.55 -17.34 8.69
CA THR A 84 -9.85 -17.32 7.99
C THR A 84 -10.15 -18.61 7.21
N GLY A 85 -9.28 -19.63 7.28
CA GLY A 85 -9.45 -20.93 6.62
C GLY A 85 -9.23 -20.91 5.10
N ARG A 86 -8.73 -19.82 4.54
CA ARG A 86 -8.57 -19.56 3.10
C ARG A 86 -7.20 -19.97 2.57
N TYR A 87 -6.68 -21.12 3.02
CA TYR A 87 -5.44 -21.65 2.49
C TYR A 87 -5.59 -22.04 1.01
N SER A 88 -4.64 -21.63 0.17
CA SER A 88 -4.59 -21.90 -1.27
C SER A 88 -3.13 -22.09 -1.70
N SER A 89 -2.87 -23.01 -2.62
CA SER A 89 -1.51 -23.23 -3.16
C SER A 89 -0.91 -21.96 -3.79
N ARG A 90 -1.75 -21.01 -4.25
CA ARG A 90 -1.31 -19.70 -4.76
C ARG A 90 -0.71 -18.82 -3.66
N LEU A 91 -1.21 -18.91 -2.42
CA LEU A 91 -0.66 -18.21 -1.25
C LEU A 91 0.74 -18.74 -0.91
N TYR A 92 0.94 -20.05 -1.00
CA TYR A 92 2.25 -20.69 -0.82
C TYR A 92 3.26 -20.22 -1.88
N ILE A 93 2.88 -20.25 -3.17
CA ILE A 93 3.73 -19.79 -4.28
C ILE A 93 4.01 -18.28 -4.21
N ALA A 94 3.11 -17.47 -3.65
CA ALA A 94 3.32 -16.03 -3.47
C ALA A 94 4.27 -15.69 -2.30
N TYR A 95 4.30 -16.50 -1.24
CA TYR A 95 5.04 -16.19 -0.01
C TYR A 95 6.38 -16.91 0.12
N ALA A 96 6.44 -18.22 -0.13
CA ALA A 96 7.66 -18.99 0.12
C ALA A 96 8.88 -18.50 -0.71
N PRO A 97 8.75 -18.14 -2.01
CA PRO A 97 9.84 -17.53 -2.75
C PRO A 97 10.20 -16.13 -2.27
N LEU A 98 9.23 -15.33 -1.81
CA LEU A 98 9.48 -13.98 -1.29
C LEU A 98 10.33 -14.02 -0.02
N VAL A 99 10.07 -14.95 0.90
CA VAL A 99 10.91 -15.11 2.10
C VAL A 99 12.32 -15.54 1.69
N ILE A 100 12.48 -16.68 1.01
CA ILE A 100 13.80 -17.26 0.70
C ILE A 100 14.64 -16.30 -0.15
N LEU A 101 14.10 -15.85 -1.29
CA LEU A 101 14.84 -15.01 -2.24
C LEU A 101 14.94 -13.57 -1.74
N GLY A 102 13.92 -13.06 -1.04
CA GLY A 102 13.94 -11.70 -0.48
C GLY A 102 14.93 -11.55 0.67
N THR A 103 15.05 -12.51 1.59
CA THR A 103 16.06 -12.45 2.66
C THR A 103 17.46 -12.68 2.12
N LEU A 104 17.63 -13.58 1.14
CA LEU A 104 18.91 -13.77 0.46
C LEU A 104 19.36 -12.48 -0.24
N LEU A 105 18.49 -11.85 -1.01
CA LEU A 105 18.78 -10.59 -1.71
C LEU A 105 19.03 -9.42 -0.75
N ALA A 106 18.25 -9.31 0.34
CA ALA A 106 18.48 -8.28 1.36
C ALA A 106 19.86 -8.38 2.02
N ALA A 107 20.38 -9.61 2.21
CA ALA A 107 21.70 -9.84 2.79
C ALA A 107 22.88 -9.43 1.88
N LEU A 108 22.67 -9.15 0.59
CA LEU A 108 23.71 -8.56 -0.27
C LEU A 108 23.91 -7.05 -0.03
N VAL A 109 22.96 -6.35 0.58
CA VAL A 109 23.07 -4.90 0.82
C VAL A 109 24.01 -4.67 2.01
N PRO A 110 25.18 -4.00 1.87
CA PRO A 110 26.20 -3.98 2.93
C PRO A 110 25.75 -3.37 4.26
N VAL A 111 24.82 -2.40 4.22
CA VAL A 111 24.22 -1.77 5.41
C VAL A 111 23.31 -2.73 6.19
N VAL A 112 22.74 -3.73 5.50
CA VAL A 112 21.87 -4.75 6.08
C VAL A 112 22.69 -5.99 6.44
N GLY A 113 23.38 -6.60 5.48
CA GLY A 113 24.19 -7.81 5.68
C GLY A 113 23.45 -8.89 6.46
N PHE A 114 24.09 -9.44 7.49
CA PHE A 114 23.50 -10.46 8.36
C PHE A 114 22.40 -9.95 9.30
N ASN A 115 22.16 -8.64 9.40
CA ASN A 115 21.03 -8.10 10.18
C ASN A 115 19.69 -8.58 9.60
N ALA A 116 19.61 -8.90 8.30
CA ALA A 116 18.45 -9.53 7.66
C ALA A 116 18.02 -10.88 8.28
N VAL A 117 18.90 -11.52 9.06
CA VAL A 117 18.66 -12.81 9.73
C VAL A 117 18.74 -12.68 11.26
N LEU A 118 19.55 -11.76 11.79
CA LEU A 118 19.83 -11.63 13.22
C LEU A 118 18.89 -10.67 13.98
N THR A 119 18.23 -9.72 13.32
CA THR A 119 17.31 -8.77 13.99
C THR A 119 15.93 -9.38 14.23
N SER A 120 15.28 -8.98 15.33
CA SER A 120 13.93 -9.44 15.65
C SER A 120 12.88 -9.00 14.62
N GLU A 121 13.17 -7.93 13.88
CA GLU A 121 12.32 -7.31 12.85
C GLU A 121 11.95 -8.24 11.70
N HIS A 122 12.70 -9.33 11.48
CA HIS A 122 12.41 -10.32 10.44
C HIS A 122 11.84 -11.64 10.98
N PHE A 123 11.83 -11.84 12.30
CA PHE A 123 11.43 -13.10 12.93
C PHE A 123 9.96 -13.47 12.66
N ALA A 124 9.06 -12.49 12.52
CA ALA A 124 7.67 -12.75 12.15
C ALA A 124 7.53 -13.42 10.78
N SER A 125 8.41 -13.06 9.83
CA SER A 125 8.44 -13.63 8.49
C SER A 125 8.89 -15.09 8.50
N PHE A 126 9.97 -15.40 9.21
CA PHE A 126 10.47 -16.77 9.40
C PHE A 126 9.47 -17.65 10.18
N LEU A 127 8.81 -17.12 11.20
CA LEU A 127 7.79 -17.84 11.97
C LEU A 127 6.59 -18.22 11.10
N VAL A 128 6.02 -17.27 10.35
CA VAL A 128 4.89 -17.54 9.44
C VAL A 128 5.30 -18.45 8.28
N PHE A 129 6.56 -18.39 7.83
CA PHE A 129 7.10 -19.33 6.83
C PHE A 129 7.08 -20.78 7.34
N ILE A 130 7.50 -21.03 8.59
CA ILE A 130 7.45 -22.36 9.20
C ILE A 130 5.99 -22.83 9.38
N ILE A 131 5.10 -21.96 9.88
CA ILE A 131 3.66 -22.26 10.01
C ILE A 131 3.05 -22.62 8.65
N LEU A 132 3.39 -21.89 7.59
CA LEU A 132 2.88 -22.13 6.24
C LEU A 132 3.35 -23.48 5.67
N HIS A 133 4.57 -23.93 5.97
CA HIS A 133 5.07 -25.25 5.59
C HIS A 133 4.32 -26.37 6.32
N VAL A 134 4.06 -26.22 7.63
CA VAL A 134 3.25 -27.17 8.41
C VAL A 134 1.83 -27.26 7.86
N VAL A 135 1.19 -26.12 7.55
CA VAL A 135 -0.15 -26.09 6.92
C VAL A 135 -0.13 -26.76 5.55
N ALA A 136 0.85 -26.46 4.68
CA ALA A 136 0.98 -27.08 3.37
C ALA A 136 1.11 -28.60 3.47
N PHE A 137 1.91 -29.11 4.41
CA PHE A 137 2.11 -30.53 4.67
C PHE A 137 0.83 -31.23 5.18
N VAL A 138 0.07 -30.59 6.08
CA VAL A 138 -1.25 -31.08 6.52
C VAL A 138 -2.23 -31.19 5.35
N TYR A 139 -2.28 -30.19 4.46
CA TYR A 139 -3.13 -30.23 3.27
C TYR A 139 -2.68 -31.28 2.24
N TYR A 140 -1.38 -31.54 2.11
CA TYR A 140 -0.84 -32.61 1.27
C TYR A 140 -1.24 -34.00 1.79
N ILE A 141 -1.04 -34.27 3.08
CA ILE A 141 -1.45 -35.53 3.73
C ILE A 141 -2.97 -35.75 3.64
N LYS A 142 -3.77 -34.68 3.74
CA LYS A 142 -5.23 -34.71 3.54
C LYS A 142 -5.64 -35.18 2.13
N GLY A 143 -4.80 -34.99 1.12
CA GLY A 143 -5.03 -35.48 -0.25
C GLY A 143 -4.73 -36.96 -0.45
N LEU A 144 -3.97 -37.60 0.46
CA LEU A 144 -3.46 -38.96 0.31
C LEU A 144 -4.15 -40.00 1.22
N LEU A 145 -4.73 -39.59 2.35
CA LEU A 145 -5.20 -40.51 3.39
C LEU A 145 -6.72 -40.69 3.44
N THR A 146 -7.15 -41.95 3.57
CA THR A 146 -8.55 -42.35 3.82
C THR A 146 -9.08 -41.76 5.14
N PRO A 147 -10.34 -41.29 5.25
CA PRO A 147 -10.84 -40.49 6.38
C PRO A 147 -10.70 -41.08 7.79
N ARG A 148 -10.51 -42.40 7.94
CA ARG A 148 -10.23 -43.04 9.24
C ARG A 148 -8.77 -42.85 9.66
N LEU A 149 -7.82 -43.15 8.78
CA LEU A 149 -6.39 -42.89 8.98
C LEU A 149 -6.12 -41.39 9.10
N PHE A 150 -6.84 -40.58 8.33
CA PHE A 150 -6.74 -39.12 8.35
C PHE A 150 -6.94 -38.52 9.75
N LYS A 151 -7.86 -39.03 10.59
CA LYS A 151 -8.01 -38.52 11.97
C LYS A 151 -6.76 -38.75 12.81
N MET A 152 -6.21 -39.96 12.82
CA MET A 152 -5.02 -40.29 13.61
C MET A 152 -3.77 -39.56 13.08
N ALA A 153 -3.60 -39.53 11.76
CA ALA A 153 -2.51 -38.79 11.12
C ALA A 153 -2.63 -37.28 11.31
N MET A 154 -3.84 -36.71 11.26
CA MET A 154 -4.06 -35.28 11.51
C MET A 154 -3.82 -34.93 12.98
N THR A 155 -4.22 -35.77 13.95
CA THR A 155 -3.84 -35.59 15.35
C THR A 155 -2.32 -35.63 15.52
N LEU A 156 -1.63 -36.59 14.91
CA LEU A 156 -0.17 -36.73 15.01
C LEU A 156 0.59 -35.58 14.32
N VAL A 157 0.18 -35.16 13.13
CA VAL A 157 0.81 -34.03 12.41
C VAL A 157 0.46 -32.70 13.08
N ILE A 158 -0.70 -32.56 13.73
CA ILE A 158 -0.99 -31.38 14.56
C ILE A 158 -0.15 -31.42 15.85
N THR A 159 -0.02 -32.54 16.58
CA THR A 159 0.82 -32.56 17.79
C THR A 159 2.29 -32.38 17.47
N VAL A 160 2.82 -33.01 16.42
CA VAL A 160 4.21 -32.80 15.96
C VAL A 160 4.41 -31.40 15.40
N GLY A 161 3.50 -30.91 14.55
CA GLY A 161 3.59 -29.56 13.98
C GLY A 161 3.46 -28.45 15.03
N LEU A 162 2.60 -28.65 16.03
CA LEU A 162 2.44 -27.73 17.16
C LEU A 162 3.61 -27.85 18.15
N ALA A 163 4.17 -29.04 18.38
CA ALA A 163 5.40 -29.21 19.17
C ALA A 163 6.62 -28.58 18.48
N VAL A 164 6.77 -28.73 17.16
CA VAL A 164 7.80 -28.05 16.37
C VAL A 164 7.60 -26.53 16.40
N CYS A 165 6.35 -26.05 16.25
CA CYS A 165 6.05 -24.62 16.39
C CYS A 165 6.39 -24.11 17.79
N PHE A 166 6.03 -24.85 18.86
CA PHE A 166 6.33 -24.49 20.24
C PHE A 166 7.84 -24.54 20.55
N ALA A 167 8.57 -25.51 19.99
CA ALA A 167 10.02 -25.60 20.11
C ALA A 167 10.73 -24.47 19.35
N VAL A 168 10.30 -24.15 18.12
CA VAL A 168 10.81 -23.00 17.36
C VAL A 168 10.52 -21.70 18.09
N VAL A 169 9.29 -21.48 18.59
CA VAL A 169 8.94 -20.30 19.38
C VAL A 169 9.74 -20.24 20.69
N ALA A 170 9.97 -21.36 21.38
CA ALA A 170 10.80 -21.40 22.58
C ALA A 170 12.27 -21.06 22.29
N ILE A 171 12.84 -21.57 21.19
CA ILE A 171 14.19 -21.22 20.72
C ILE A 171 14.26 -19.73 20.35
N LEU A 172 13.25 -19.22 19.63
CA LEU A 172 13.15 -17.81 19.23
C LEU A 172 13.04 -16.89 20.45
N VAL A 173 12.22 -17.25 21.44
CA VAL A 173 12.06 -16.52 22.71
C VAL A 173 13.33 -16.59 23.55
N ALA A 174 14.03 -17.73 23.60
CA ALA A 174 15.32 -17.85 24.28
C ALA A 174 16.39 -16.97 23.61
N LEU A 175 16.45 -16.94 22.27
CA LEU A 175 17.35 -16.08 21.51
C LEU A 175 17.06 -14.60 21.78
N VAL A 176 15.79 -14.18 21.71
CA VAL A 176 15.34 -12.82 22.04
C VAL A 176 15.67 -12.45 23.49
N ALA A 177 15.43 -13.35 24.45
CA ALA A 177 15.71 -13.12 25.87
C ALA A 177 17.21 -13.07 26.20
N SER A 178 18.06 -13.69 25.38
CA SER A 178 19.53 -13.64 25.51
C SER A 178 20.15 -12.33 24.99
N SER A 179 19.41 -11.54 24.22
CA SER A 179 19.88 -10.27 23.67
C SER A 179 19.61 -9.10 24.63
N PRO A 180 20.62 -8.28 25.01
CA PRO A 180 20.43 -7.16 25.95
C PRO A 180 19.37 -6.12 25.54
N THR A 181 19.06 -6.01 24.24
CA THR A 181 18.06 -5.08 23.69
C THR A 181 16.77 -5.80 23.22
N LYS A 182 16.60 -7.08 23.54
CA LYS A 182 15.58 -7.98 22.95
C LYS A 182 15.67 -8.10 21.42
N GLY A 183 16.81 -7.73 20.81
CA GLY A 183 17.04 -7.80 19.37
C GLY A 183 16.32 -6.74 18.51
N TRP A 184 15.62 -5.78 19.12
CA TRP A 184 14.95 -4.66 18.43
C TRP A 184 15.87 -3.44 18.30
N SER A 185 15.70 -2.66 17.23
CA SER A 185 16.31 -1.33 17.12
C SER A 185 15.54 -0.32 17.98
N GLY A 186 16.24 0.68 18.56
CA GLY A 186 15.58 1.73 19.34
C GLY A 186 14.52 2.49 18.54
N ARG A 187 14.73 2.67 17.23
CA ARG A 187 13.82 3.35 16.29
C ARG A 187 12.62 2.50 15.89
N SER A 188 12.70 1.17 15.91
CA SER A 188 11.55 0.29 15.65
C SER A 188 10.76 -0.01 16.92
N LEU A 189 11.43 -0.11 18.08
CA LEU A 189 10.78 -0.20 19.38
C LEU A 189 9.93 1.04 19.69
N SER A 190 10.41 2.24 19.35
CA SER A 190 9.62 3.49 19.52
C SER A 190 8.37 3.59 18.65
N LEU A 191 8.23 2.77 17.61
CA LEU A 191 7.00 2.67 16.81
C LEU A 191 5.96 1.70 17.38
N LEU A 192 6.35 0.90 18.38
CA LEU A 192 5.47 -0.01 19.13
C LEU A 192 5.16 0.54 20.53
N ASP A 193 6.13 1.19 21.17
CA ASP A 193 5.97 1.94 22.41
C ASP A 193 6.42 3.41 22.21
N PRO A 194 5.49 4.34 21.93
CA PRO A 194 5.82 5.75 21.74
C PRO A 194 6.36 6.42 23.01
N THR A 195 6.21 5.81 24.20
CA THR A 195 6.75 6.35 25.46
C THR A 195 8.23 5.98 25.66
N TYR A 196 8.76 5.04 24.88
CA TYR A 196 10.15 4.60 25.00
C TYR A 196 11.15 5.67 24.54
N ALA A 197 10.92 6.29 23.37
CA ALA A 197 11.85 7.29 22.82
C ALA A 197 11.99 8.52 23.73
N SER A 198 10.87 9.12 24.13
CA SER A 198 10.86 10.33 24.97
C SER A 198 11.46 10.13 26.36
N LYS A 199 11.48 8.90 26.86
CA LYS A 199 12.03 8.57 28.19
C LYS A 199 13.49 8.10 28.16
N TYR A 200 13.93 7.43 27.09
CA TYR A 200 15.24 6.75 27.05
C TYR A 200 16.21 7.23 25.97
N ILE A 201 15.73 7.88 24.89
CA ILE A 201 16.58 8.34 23.78
C ILE A 201 16.12 9.74 23.31
N PRO A 202 16.50 10.83 24.01
CA PRO A 202 15.98 12.17 23.74
C PRO A 202 16.26 12.67 22.31
N ILE A 203 17.35 12.23 21.68
CA ILE A 203 17.70 12.56 20.28
C ILE A 203 16.61 12.11 19.28
N ILE A 204 15.97 10.96 19.52
CA ILE A 204 14.85 10.50 18.68
C ILE A 204 13.61 11.37 18.94
N ALA A 205 13.39 11.80 20.19
CA ALA A 205 12.24 12.63 20.55
C ALA A 205 12.38 14.10 20.13
N SER A 206 13.60 14.63 19.95
CA SER A 206 13.83 16.00 19.50
C SER A 206 13.52 16.24 18.02
N VAL A 207 13.48 15.20 17.18
CA VAL A 207 13.10 15.35 15.76
C VAL A 207 11.60 15.61 15.68
N SER A 208 11.21 16.74 15.08
CA SER A 208 9.80 17.13 14.89
C SER A 208 8.99 16.09 14.11
N GLU A 209 9.62 15.38 13.17
CA GLU A 209 9.03 14.29 12.38
C GLU A 209 8.59 13.07 13.20
N HIS A 210 9.22 12.85 14.37
CA HIS A 210 8.96 11.72 15.27
C HIS A 210 7.77 11.97 16.22
N GLN A 211 7.21 13.18 16.23
CA GLN A 211 6.04 13.52 17.03
C GLN A 211 4.75 12.90 16.45
N PRO A 212 3.71 12.66 17.28
CA PRO A 212 2.42 12.17 16.81
C PRO A 212 1.61 13.28 16.10
N PRO A 213 0.95 13.01 14.96
CA PRO A 213 0.13 14.01 14.28
C PRO A 213 -1.15 14.34 15.04
N THR A 214 -1.62 15.57 14.87
CA THR A 214 -2.92 16.03 15.37
C THR A 214 -4.01 15.85 14.31
N TRP A 215 -5.29 15.88 14.70
CA TRP A 215 -6.38 15.72 13.73
C TRP A 215 -6.41 16.76 12.60
N PRO A 216 -5.99 18.04 12.78
CA PRO A 216 -5.88 18.98 11.67
C PRO A 216 -4.80 18.60 10.67
N SER A 217 -3.69 17.97 11.10
CA SER A 217 -2.65 17.45 10.20
C SER A 217 -3.24 16.43 9.23
N TYR A 218 -4.02 15.45 9.74
CA TYR A 218 -4.75 14.51 8.88
C TYR A 218 -5.70 15.21 7.91
N PHE A 219 -6.42 16.24 8.37
CA PHE A 219 -7.34 16.98 7.50
C PHE A 219 -6.60 17.78 6.41
N MET A 220 -5.41 18.32 6.69
CA MET A 220 -4.58 18.99 5.70
C MET A 220 -4.03 18.01 4.66
N ASP A 221 -3.49 16.87 5.12
CA ASP A 221 -2.77 15.89 4.32
C ASP A 221 -3.64 15.07 3.37
N ILE A 222 -4.86 14.72 3.80
CA ILE A 222 -5.77 13.84 3.04
C ILE A 222 -7.21 14.39 2.87
N ASN A 223 -7.61 15.44 3.59
CA ASN A 223 -8.91 16.15 3.48
C ASN A 223 -10.09 15.21 3.17
N VAL A 224 -10.63 15.28 1.95
CA VAL A 224 -11.82 14.56 1.48
C VAL A 224 -11.67 13.03 1.61
N LEU A 225 -10.46 12.49 1.43
CA LEU A 225 -10.22 11.05 1.52
C LEU A 225 -10.50 10.50 2.94
N ALA A 226 -10.34 11.30 3.99
CA ALA A 226 -10.59 10.88 5.36
C ALA A 226 -12.03 10.37 5.54
N PHE A 227 -13.00 10.98 4.85
CA PHE A 227 -14.40 10.57 4.87
C PHE A 227 -14.72 9.41 3.90
N LEU A 228 -13.93 9.23 2.84
CA LEU A 228 -14.14 8.17 1.84
C LEU A 228 -13.43 6.86 2.18
N VAL A 229 -12.36 6.88 2.98
CA VAL A 229 -11.66 5.66 3.45
C VAL A 229 -12.62 4.68 4.15
N PRO A 230 -13.49 5.07 5.09
CA PRO A 230 -14.50 4.18 5.67
C PRO A 230 -15.45 3.55 4.64
N ALA A 231 -15.90 4.32 3.64
CA ALA A 231 -16.73 3.80 2.55
C ALA A 231 -15.97 2.81 1.64
N GLY A 232 -14.67 3.03 1.45
CA GLY A 232 -13.76 2.11 0.76
C GLY A 232 -13.58 0.79 1.51
N ILE A 233 -13.40 0.83 2.84
CA ILE A 233 -13.35 -0.36 3.71
C ILE A 233 -14.63 -1.20 3.54
N ILE A 234 -15.81 -0.57 3.67
CA ILE A 234 -17.10 -1.24 3.50
C ILE A 234 -17.21 -1.88 2.12
N SER A 235 -16.81 -1.16 1.06
CA SER A 235 -16.81 -1.67 -0.32
C SER A 235 -15.91 -2.89 -0.50
N CYS A 236 -14.76 -2.95 0.19
CA CYS A 236 -13.85 -4.10 0.19
C CYS A 236 -14.40 -5.33 0.96
N PHE A 237 -15.30 -5.16 1.93
CA PHE A 237 -16.00 -6.27 2.57
C PHE A 237 -17.10 -6.87 1.67
N LEU A 238 -17.73 -6.06 0.80
CA LEU A 238 -18.88 -6.47 -0.02
C LEU A 238 -18.53 -7.27 -1.31
N PRO A 239 -17.24 -7.57 -1.56
CA PRO A 239 -16.85 -8.98 -1.68
C PRO A 239 -15.46 -9.29 -1.10
N LEU A 240 -15.42 -9.94 0.08
CA LEU A 240 -14.18 -10.47 0.69
C LEU A 240 -13.41 -11.44 -0.23
N SER A 241 -12.45 -10.90 -0.97
CA SER A 241 -11.39 -11.60 -1.72
C SER A 241 -10.03 -11.50 -1.02
N ASP A 242 -9.10 -12.37 -1.40
CA ASP A 242 -7.75 -12.44 -0.80
C ASP A 242 -6.89 -11.19 -1.13
N ALA A 243 -7.27 -10.42 -2.17
CA ALA A 243 -6.65 -9.13 -2.48
C ALA A 243 -7.24 -7.98 -1.63
N SER A 244 -8.54 -8.03 -1.33
CA SER A 244 -9.20 -7.03 -0.47
C SER A 244 -8.84 -7.20 1.00
N SER A 245 -8.59 -8.42 1.50
CA SER A 245 -8.08 -8.64 2.87
C SER A 245 -6.70 -8.00 3.04
N PHE A 246 -5.83 -8.08 2.04
CA PHE A 246 -4.53 -7.42 2.04
C PHE A 246 -4.66 -5.89 2.11
N MET A 247 -5.56 -5.30 1.31
CA MET A 247 -5.78 -3.84 1.31
C MET A 247 -6.40 -3.32 2.62
N VAL A 248 -7.33 -4.05 3.23
CA VAL A 248 -7.89 -3.69 4.55
C VAL A 248 -6.83 -3.79 5.65
N LEU A 249 -6.02 -4.85 5.65
CA LEU A 249 -4.91 -4.99 6.60
C LEU A 249 -3.87 -3.88 6.41
N TYR A 250 -3.47 -3.59 5.17
CA TYR A 250 -2.54 -2.51 4.84
C TYR A 250 -3.01 -1.16 5.40
N LEU A 251 -4.28 -0.80 5.19
CA LEU A 251 -4.84 0.43 5.78
C LEU A 251 -4.78 0.40 7.30
N VAL A 252 -5.30 -0.65 7.96
CA VAL A 252 -5.37 -0.70 9.44
C VAL A 252 -3.98 -0.55 10.07
N THR A 253 -2.98 -1.24 9.52
CA THR A 253 -1.58 -1.13 9.98
C THR A 253 -0.99 0.26 9.66
N ALA A 254 -1.28 0.84 8.50
CA ALA A 254 -0.78 2.18 8.14
C ALA A 254 -1.41 3.30 8.97
N VAL A 255 -2.71 3.22 9.29
CA VAL A 255 -3.42 4.18 10.16
C VAL A 255 -2.87 4.15 11.59
N TYR A 256 -2.53 2.97 12.11
CA TYR A 256 -1.87 2.86 13.41
C TYR A 256 -0.50 3.57 13.40
N PHE A 257 0.37 3.25 12.43
CA PHE A 257 1.71 3.82 12.38
C PHE A 257 1.73 5.32 12.07
N SER A 258 0.82 5.81 11.22
CA SER A 258 0.66 7.26 11.03
C SER A 258 0.17 7.94 12.30
N GLY A 259 -0.64 7.27 13.14
CA GLY A 259 -1.09 7.79 14.44
C GLY A 259 0.03 7.95 15.47
N VAL A 260 1.13 7.21 15.31
CA VAL A 260 2.32 7.29 16.18
C VAL A 260 3.29 8.38 15.73
N MET A 261 3.44 8.61 14.42
CA MET A 261 4.53 9.41 13.86
C MET A 261 4.12 10.14 12.57
N VAL A 262 4.25 11.48 12.55
CA VAL A 262 3.87 12.35 11.40
C VAL A 262 4.45 11.84 10.08
N ARG A 263 5.76 11.54 10.04
CA ARG A 263 6.46 11.07 8.82
C ARG A 263 5.90 9.75 8.25
N LEU A 264 5.16 8.95 9.02
CA LEU A 264 4.52 7.72 8.52
C LEU A 264 3.15 7.95 7.85
N MET A 265 2.63 9.18 7.83
CA MET A 265 1.50 9.55 6.95
C MET A 265 1.79 9.25 5.46
N LEU A 266 3.06 9.33 5.05
CA LEU A 266 3.49 8.98 3.69
C LEU A 266 3.14 7.53 3.30
N VAL A 267 3.13 6.61 4.27
CA VAL A 267 2.77 5.18 4.06
C VAL A 267 1.25 4.98 4.07
N LEU A 268 0.49 5.85 4.75
CA LEU A 268 -0.98 5.87 4.72
C LEU A 268 -1.52 6.40 3.39
N ALA A 269 -0.87 7.41 2.79
CA ALA A 269 -1.41 8.10 1.60
C ALA A 269 -1.76 7.16 0.42
N PRO A 270 -0.91 6.18 0.01
CA PRO A 270 -1.29 5.22 -1.04
C PRO A 270 -2.48 4.33 -0.66
N ALA A 271 -2.55 3.85 0.60
CA ALA A 271 -3.69 3.06 1.08
C ALA A 271 -5.01 3.86 1.03
N ALA A 272 -4.97 5.12 1.49
CA ALA A 272 -6.11 6.02 1.49
C ALA A 272 -6.57 6.37 0.07
N CYS A 273 -5.64 6.62 -0.86
CA CYS A 273 -5.93 6.89 -2.27
C CYS A 273 -6.56 5.70 -3.00
N ILE A 274 -6.08 4.47 -2.73
CA ILE A 274 -6.62 3.24 -3.32
C ILE A 274 -8.05 3.00 -2.83
N LEU A 275 -8.30 3.03 -1.51
CA LEU A 275 -9.61 2.75 -0.93
C LEU A 275 -10.64 3.84 -1.25
N SER A 276 -10.26 5.12 -1.22
CA SER A 276 -11.12 6.22 -1.66
C SER A 276 -11.41 6.14 -3.17
N GLY A 277 -10.44 5.70 -3.97
CA GLY A 277 -10.62 5.43 -5.40
C GLY A 277 -11.59 4.28 -5.68
N ILE A 278 -11.60 3.23 -4.85
CA ILE A 278 -12.59 2.14 -4.90
C ILE A 278 -13.98 2.66 -4.51
N ALA A 279 -14.08 3.44 -3.42
CA ALA A 279 -15.33 4.04 -2.96
C ALA A 279 -15.97 4.90 -4.06
N LEU A 280 -15.22 5.86 -4.62
CA LEU A 280 -15.67 6.69 -5.74
C LEU A 280 -16.08 5.85 -6.95
N SER A 281 -15.25 4.87 -7.35
CA SER A 281 -15.58 4.03 -8.50
C SER A 281 -16.87 3.23 -8.30
N SER A 282 -17.17 2.78 -7.08
CA SER A 282 -18.42 2.08 -6.76
C SER A 282 -19.63 3.02 -6.75
N ALA A 283 -19.47 4.25 -6.23
CA ALA A 283 -20.52 5.26 -6.22
C ALA A 283 -20.89 5.69 -7.65
N PHE A 284 -19.90 6.00 -8.49
CA PHE A 284 -20.14 6.37 -9.90
C PHE A 284 -20.74 5.20 -10.71
N ASP A 285 -20.35 3.95 -10.46
CA ASP A 285 -20.93 2.77 -11.14
C ASP A 285 -22.40 2.56 -10.74
N VAL A 286 -22.79 2.80 -9.49
CA VAL A 286 -24.20 2.77 -9.05
C VAL A 286 -24.99 3.93 -9.67
N LEU A 287 -24.49 5.17 -9.57
CA LEU A 287 -25.19 6.37 -10.04
C LEU A 287 -25.38 6.37 -11.55
N THR A 288 -24.35 6.06 -12.34
CA THR A 288 -24.45 6.02 -13.81
C THR A 288 -25.37 4.90 -14.30
N ARG A 289 -25.43 3.76 -13.60
CA ARG A 289 -26.42 2.70 -13.91
C ARG A 289 -27.84 3.11 -13.54
N SER A 290 -28.04 3.78 -12.40
CA SER A 290 -29.36 4.28 -12.01
C SER A 290 -29.87 5.31 -13.02
N MET A 291 -29.02 6.27 -13.42
CA MET A 291 -29.32 7.20 -14.50
C MET A 291 -29.63 6.48 -15.81
N LYS A 292 -28.80 5.53 -16.26
CA LYS A 292 -29.04 4.80 -17.51
C LYS A 292 -30.36 4.03 -17.51
N PHE A 293 -30.69 3.35 -16.41
CA PHE A 293 -31.92 2.55 -16.28
C PHE A 293 -33.19 3.41 -16.17
N GLN A 294 -33.12 4.55 -15.48
CA GLN A 294 -34.23 5.52 -15.45
C GLN A 294 -34.39 6.21 -16.81
N LEU A 295 -33.29 6.60 -17.46
CA LEU A 295 -33.30 7.25 -18.77
C LEU A 295 -33.83 6.32 -19.88
N SER A 296 -33.47 5.04 -19.89
CA SER A 296 -34.06 4.08 -20.84
C SER A 296 -35.57 3.95 -20.65
N LYS A 297 -36.05 3.89 -19.39
CA LYS A 297 -37.50 3.88 -19.13
C LYS A 297 -38.20 5.16 -19.63
N LEU A 298 -37.56 6.31 -19.45
CA LEU A 298 -38.08 7.61 -19.90
C LEU A 298 -38.11 7.74 -21.44
N PHE A 299 -37.29 6.96 -22.16
CA PHE A 299 -37.36 6.84 -23.63
C PHE A 299 -38.36 5.78 -24.12
N ASP A 300 -38.67 4.73 -23.35
CA ASP A 300 -39.72 3.77 -23.68
C ASP A 300 -41.15 4.34 -23.41
N ASP A 301 -41.32 5.14 -22.34
CA ASP A 301 -42.62 5.66 -21.87
C ASP A 301 -43.15 6.89 -22.65
N GLY A 302 -42.89 7.04 -23.95
CA GLY A 302 -43.40 8.23 -24.69
C GLY A 302 -43.39 8.19 -26.23
N PRO A 303 -44.48 8.58 -26.93
CA PRO A 303 -45.85 8.83 -26.47
C PRO A 303 -46.89 7.91 -27.15
N ALA A 304 -47.48 6.98 -26.40
CA ALA A 304 -48.55 6.10 -26.89
C ALA A 304 -49.94 6.58 -26.42
N ILE A 305 -50.56 7.46 -27.23
CA ILE A 305 -52.01 7.73 -27.32
C ILE A 305 -52.76 8.11 -26.02
N SER A 306 -53.16 9.38 -25.93
CA SER A 306 -54.27 9.81 -25.08
C SER A 306 -55.61 9.77 -25.86
N GLY A 307 -56.53 8.89 -25.45
CA GLY A 307 -57.87 8.78 -26.08
C GLY A 307 -58.77 7.73 -25.41
N ASN A 308 -59.83 8.18 -24.74
CA ASN A 308 -60.73 7.32 -23.94
C ASN A 308 -61.78 6.57 -24.77
N GLY A 309 -62.22 5.39 -24.31
CA GLY A 309 -63.43 4.70 -24.81
C GLY A 309 -63.79 3.43 -24.03
N SER A 310 -64.98 3.39 -23.41
CA SER A 310 -65.45 2.27 -22.55
C SER A 310 -66.02 1.06 -23.31
N PRO A 311 -66.24 -0.10 -22.65
CA PRO A 311 -66.47 -1.39 -23.32
C PRO A 311 -67.94 -1.75 -23.62
N ASN A 312 -68.14 -2.45 -24.74
CA ASN A 312 -69.22 -3.40 -25.09
C ASN A 312 -68.86 -3.95 -26.51
N GLY A 313 -69.27 -5.13 -26.98
CA GLY A 313 -70.04 -6.24 -26.41
C GLY A 313 -70.43 -7.21 -27.54
N SER A 314 -70.67 -8.50 -27.24
CA SER A 314 -70.86 -9.61 -28.22
C SER A 314 -69.59 -9.97 -29.04
N SER A 315 -69.43 -11.15 -29.64
CA SER A 315 -70.29 -12.35 -29.75
C SER A 315 -69.47 -13.63 -29.46
N ALA A 316 -70.15 -14.76 -29.17
CA ALA A 316 -69.51 -16.01 -28.79
C ALA A 316 -69.24 -16.98 -29.95
N SER A 317 -68.17 -17.78 -29.85
CA SER A 317 -68.19 -19.23 -30.13
C SER A 317 -66.92 -19.90 -29.57
N THR A 318 -66.96 -21.23 -29.40
CA THR A 318 -66.00 -22.03 -28.60
C THR A 318 -65.45 -23.20 -29.45
N VAL A 319 -64.51 -23.99 -28.90
CA VAL A 319 -64.15 -25.38 -29.31
C VAL A 319 -62.94 -25.57 -30.27
N ASN A 320 -61.77 -25.81 -29.63
CA ASN A 320 -60.90 -27.01 -29.76
C ASN A 320 -59.91 -27.29 -30.93
N THR A 321 -58.65 -27.45 -30.51
CA THR A 321 -57.66 -28.54 -30.76
C THR A 321 -57.11 -28.92 -32.17
N SER A 322 -55.77 -28.94 -32.22
CA SER A 322 -54.86 -29.95 -32.84
C SER A 322 -54.63 -30.09 -34.37
N SER A 323 -53.32 -30.16 -34.66
CA SER A 323 -52.64 -31.10 -35.58
C SER A 323 -52.78 -31.01 -37.12
N SER A 324 -51.76 -30.36 -37.71
CA SER A 324 -50.75 -30.99 -38.59
C SER A 324 -50.97 -31.19 -40.10
N LYS A 325 -49.84 -31.02 -40.82
CA LYS A 325 -49.40 -31.66 -42.08
C LYS A 325 -49.99 -31.22 -43.44
N ASN A 326 -49.03 -30.84 -44.30
CA ASN A 326 -48.87 -31.23 -45.72
C ASN A 326 -49.89 -30.74 -46.77
N GLU A 327 -49.56 -30.58 -48.06
CA GLU A 327 -48.30 -30.40 -48.82
C GLU A 327 -48.67 -30.19 -50.30
N LYS A 328 -47.70 -29.81 -51.15
CA LYS A 328 -47.69 -29.92 -52.64
C LYS A 328 -48.47 -28.86 -53.44
N THR A 329 -48.18 -28.61 -54.73
CA THR A 329 -46.95 -28.70 -55.59
C THR A 329 -47.38 -28.25 -56.99
N GLU A 330 -46.54 -27.52 -57.74
CA GLU A 330 -46.21 -27.73 -59.17
C GLU A 330 -44.92 -26.91 -59.50
N LYS A 331 -43.82 -27.50 -60.00
CA LYS A 331 -43.45 -27.94 -61.38
C LYS A 331 -42.95 -26.79 -62.28
N SER A 332 -42.06 -26.97 -63.28
CA SER A 332 -41.01 -27.99 -63.56
C SER A 332 -40.26 -27.61 -64.87
N GLU A 333 -38.95 -27.82 -65.08
CA GLU A 333 -37.86 -28.25 -64.18
C GLU A 333 -36.68 -27.24 -64.22
N ALA A 334 -35.47 -27.38 -64.78
CA ALA A 334 -34.75 -28.48 -65.43
C ALA A 334 -33.23 -28.46 -65.11
N ALA A 335 -32.58 -29.62 -65.08
CA ALA A 335 -31.16 -29.83 -64.70
C ALA A 335 -30.32 -30.36 -65.94
N PRO A 336 -29.17 -31.11 -65.86
CA PRO A 336 -28.41 -31.65 -64.72
C PRO A 336 -26.85 -31.82 -64.85
N LYS A 337 -26.22 -32.41 -63.80
CA LYS A 337 -24.85 -33.02 -63.70
C LYS A 337 -23.69 -32.01 -63.58
N GLU A 338 -22.54 -32.31 -62.95
CA GLU A 338 -21.95 -33.57 -62.42
C GLU A 338 -21.85 -33.55 -60.87
N LYS A 339 -22.02 -34.61 -60.04
CA LYS A 339 -21.43 -35.97 -59.95
C LYS A 339 -19.93 -35.98 -59.54
N GLN A 340 -19.41 -36.85 -58.64
CA GLN A 340 -20.08 -37.78 -57.70
C GLN A 340 -19.15 -38.38 -56.59
N SER A 341 -19.53 -38.26 -55.30
CA SER A 341 -19.33 -39.30 -54.24
C SER A 341 -17.88 -39.68 -53.79
N LYS A 342 -17.59 -40.58 -52.82
CA LYS A 342 -18.33 -41.47 -51.85
C LYS A 342 -17.35 -41.79 -50.66
N LYS A 343 -17.69 -41.59 -49.38
CA LYS A 343 -18.35 -42.54 -48.44
C LYS A 343 -17.38 -43.41 -47.57
N ASN A 344 -17.77 -43.58 -46.29
CA ASN A 344 -17.24 -44.45 -45.19
C ASN A 344 -16.41 -43.67 -44.14
N ARG A 345 -16.52 -43.94 -42.81
CA ARG A 345 -17.44 -44.84 -42.09
C ARG A 345 -17.66 -44.39 -40.62
N ARG A 346 -18.95 -44.36 -40.21
CA ARG A 346 -19.54 -44.54 -38.85
C ARG A 346 -18.72 -44.23 -37.57
N LYS A 347 -19.36 -43.38 -36.74
CA LYS A 347 -19.44 -43.41 -35.26
C LYS A 347 -18.14 -43.32 -34.45
N ASP A 348 -18.06 -42.24 -33.67
CA ASP A 348 -18.10 -42.40 -32.21
C ASP A 348 -19.04 -41.36 -31.57
N LYS A 349 -19.29 -41.44 -30.26
CA LYS A 349 -20.29 -40.60 -29.54
C LYS A 349 -19.71 -39.31 -28.94
N GLU A 350 -20.58 -38.33 -28.74
CA GLU A 350 -20.33 -37.11 -27.99
C GLU A 350 -20.07 -37.39 -26.49
N VAL A 351 -19.00 -36.79 -25.94
CA VAL A 351 -19.04 -36.09 -24.65
C VAL A 351 -18.17 -34.84 -24.78
N THR A 352 -18.71 -33.79 -25.42
CA THR A 352 -18.10 -32.47 -25.39
C THR A 352 -18.66 -31.72 -24.19
N GLU A 353 -17.88 -31.55 -23.13
CA GLU A 353 -18.30 -30.75 -21.96
C GLU A 353 -18.52 -29.30 -22.37
N SER A 354 -19.79 -28.91 -22.55
CA SER A 354 -20.15 -27.51 -22.71
C SER A 354 -19.89 -26.78 -21.40
N VAL A 355 -18.90 -25.89 -21.40
CA VAL A 355 -18.52 -25.09 -20.22
C VAL A 355 -19.72 -24.26 -19.79
N SER A 356 -20.42 -24.73 -18.75
CA SER A 356 -21.62 -24.08 -18.25
C SER A 356 -21.26 -22.69 -17.70
N VAL A 357 -21.60 -21.65 -18.46
CA VAL A 357 -21.50 -20.27 -18.04
C VAL A 357 -22.48 -20.07 -16.89
N LYS A 358 -21.98 -20.22 -15.66
CA LYS A 358 -22.76 -19.97 -14.44
C LYS A 358 -23.37 -18.57 -14.56
N PRO A 359 -24.72 -18.42 -14.54
CA PRO A 359 -25.33 -17.12 -14.68
C PRO A 359 -24.83 -16.22 -13.55
N LYS A 360 -24.23 -15.08 -13.90
CA LYS A 360 -23.93 -14.03 -12.92
C LYS A 360 -25.25 -13.66 -12.27
N LYS A 361 -25.42 -13.96 -10.98
CA LYS A 361 -26.55 -13.45 -10.20
C LYS A 361 -26.51 -11.93 -10.28
N GLU A 362 -27.43 -11.34 -11.02
CA GLU A 362 -27.63 -9.89 -10.99
C GLU A 362 -28.01 -9.50 -9.57
N LYS A 363 -27.13 -8.74 -8.91
CA LYS A 363 -27.43 -8.13 -7.62
C LYS A 363 -28.49 -7.05 -7.86
N ARG A 364 -29.78 -7.41 -7.81
CA ARG A 364 -30.89 -6.47 -7.63
C ARG A 364 -30.59 -5.63 -6.38
N LEU A 365 -30.22 -4.37 -6.56
CA LEU A 365 -29.96 -3.42 -5.47
C LEU A 365 -30.17 -1.99 -5.97
N SER A 366 -31.00 -1.26 -5.23
CA SER A 366 -31.06 0.21 -5.17
C SER A 366 -31.02 0.97 -6.51
N VAL A 367 -32.11 0.90 -7.28
CA VAL A 367 -32.43 1.97 -8.24
C VAL A 367 -32.79 3.22 -7.43
N LEU A 368 -31.94 4.24 -7.48
CA LEU A 368 -32.20 5.56 -6.92
C LEU A 368 -33.10 6.35 -7.89
N PRO A 369 -34.02 7.19 -7.39
CA PRO A 369 -34.82 8.07 -8.24
C PRO A 369 -33.91 9.02 -9.02
N LEU A 370 -34.31 9.35 -10.25
CA LEU A 370 -33.49 10.08 -11.23
C LEU A 370 -32.86 11.35 -10.63
N GLU A 371 -33.68 12.20 -10.00
CA GLU A 371 -33.25 13.45 -9.35
C GLU A 371 -32.16 13.22 -8.30
N ALA A 372 -32.34 12.27 -7.39
CA ALA A 372 -31.36 11.97 -6.35
C ALA A 372 -30.05 11.44 -6.96
N SER A 373 -30.12 10.70 -8.06
CA SER A 373 -28.94 10.20 -8.77
C SER A 373 -28.18 11.32 -9.49
N ILE A 374 -28.88 12.28 -10.09
CA ILE A 374 -28.29 13.46 -10.73
C ILE A 374 -27.64 14.37 -9.68
N VAL A 375 -28.38 14.73 -8.62
CA VAL A 375 -27.90 15.58 -7.52
C VAL A 375 -26.68 14.95 -6.82
N SER A 376 -26.71 13.64 -6.56
CA SER A 376 -25.58 12.91 -5.95
C SER A 376 -24.35 12.87 -6.87
N THR A 377 -24.55 12.79 -8.19
CA THR A 377 -23.44 12.83 -9.17
C THR A 377 -22.81 14.23 -9.22
N LEU A 378 -23.64 15.29 -9.24
CA LEU A 378 -23.17 16.69 -9.17
C LEU A 378 -22.43 16.97 -7.86
N LEU A 379 -22.94 16.48 -6.73
CA LEU A 379 -22.29 16.64 -5.42
C LEU A 379 -20.91 15.95 -5.36
N LEU A 380 -20.78 14.74 -5.92
CA LEU A 380 -19.48 14.05 -6.02
C LEU A 380 -18.49 14.78 -6.93
N ILE A 381 -18.96 15.39 -8.02
CA ILE A 381 -18.12 16.22 -8.91
C ILE A 381 -17.66 17.49 -8.18
N ALA A 382 -18.56 18.18 -7.47
CA ALA A 382 -18.24 19.36 -6.67
C ALA A 382 -17.23 19.04 -5.54
N LEU A 383 -17.43 17.92 -4.84
CA LEU A 383 -16.51 17.42 -3.81
C LEU A 383 -15.13 17.08 -4.39
N GLY A 384 -15.08 16.50 -5.59
CA GLY A 384 -13.84 16.27 -6.34
C GLY A 384 -13.13 17.57 -6.73
N GLY A 385 -13.88 18.59 -7.16
CA GLY A 385 -13.35 19.93 -7.44
C GLY A 385 -12.77 20.60 -6.20
N PHE A 386 -13.48 20.53 -5.07
CA PHE A 386 -12.99 21.03 -3.77
C PHE A 386 -11.70 20.34 -3.33
N TYR A 387 -11.61 19.01 -3.50
CA TYR A 387 -10.37 18.26 -3.24
C TYR A 387 -9.20 18.79 -4.08
N VAL A 388 -9.40 19.00 -5.39
CA VAL A 388 -8.33 19.54 -6.28
C VAL A 388 -7.89 20.93 -5.84
N VAL A 389 -8.84 21.83 -5.52
CA VAL A 389 -8.52 23.19 -5.05
C VAL A 389 -7.72 23.16 -3.74
N HIS A 390 -8.12 22.32 -2.78
CA HIS A 390 -7.37 22.11 -1.54
C HIS A 390 -5.96 21.57 -1.81
N CYS A 391 -5.81 20.58 -2.70
CA CYS A 391 -4.52 20.00 -3.03
C CYS A 391 -3.54 21.01 -3.63
N VAL A 392 -4.03 21.85 -4.56
CA VAL A 392 -3.22 22.91 -5.18
C VAL A 392 -2.84 23.98 -4.15
N TRP A 393 -3.77 24.39 -3.29
CA TRP A 393 -3.50 25.36 -2.22
C TRP A 393 -2.47 24.82 -1.21
N ALA A 394 -2.66 23.60 -0.72
CA ALA A 394 -1.75 22.94 0.22
C ALA A 394 -0.33 22.78 -0.35
N ALA A 395 -0.22 22.39 -1.63
CA ALA A 395 1.07 22.30 -2.30
C ALA A 395 1.76 23.67 -2.44
N ALA A 396 1.01 24.73 -2.79
CA ALA A 396 1.56 26.05 -3.14
C ALA A 396 1.86 26.98 -1.94
N GLU A 397 1.13 26.87 -0.82
CA GLU A 397 1.32 27.73 0.35
C GLU A 397 1.96 27.00 1.55
N ALA A 398 1.84 25.67 1.66
CA ALA A 398 2.37 24.92 2.82
C ALA A 398 3.63 24.08 2.52
N TYR A 399 3.78 23.55 1.30
CA TYR A 399 4.86 22.60 0.97
C TYR A 399 5.94 23.10 0.01
N SER A 400 5.68 24.13 -0.81
CA SER A 400 6.68 24.69 -1.75
C SER A 400 7.58 25.78 -1.16
N ALA A 401 7.93 25.68 0.13
CA ALA A 401 8.82 26.61 0.81
C ALA A 401 10.27 26.08 0.85
N PRO A 402 11.28 26.83 0.35
CA PRO A 402 12.68 26.45 0.49
C PRO A 402 13.18 26.62 1.93
N SER A 403 14.02 25.69 2.40
CA SER A 403 14.60 25.71 3.75
C SER A 403 15.95 26.42 3.87
N ILE A 404 16.65 26.62 2.74
CA ILE A 404 17.98 27.24 2.68
C ILE A 404 17.88 28.78 2.53
N VAL A 405 16.85 29.24 1.83
CA VAL A 405 16.63 30.64 1.48
C VAL A 405 15.37 31.10 2.21
N LEU A 406 15.51 31.94 3.22
CA LEU A 406 14.37 32.39 4.01
C LEU A 406 13.65 33.50 3.25
N THR A 407 12.32 33.43 3.18
CA THR A 407 11.49 34.43 2.49
C THR A 407 10.51 35.08 3.47
N SER A 408 10.38 36.40 3.38
CA SER A 408 9.49 37.19 4.23
C SER A 408 8.68 38.17 3.38
N ARG A 409 7.35 38.16 3.55
CA ARG A 409 6.46 39.15 2.92
C ARG A 409 6.31 40.35 3.87
N SER A 410 7.08 41.40 3.61
CA SER A 410 6.87 42.72 4.20
C SER A 410 5.71 43.44 3.49
N ARG A 411 5.26 44.56 4.06
CA ARG A 411 4.30 45.48 3.42
C ARG A 411 4.88 46.15 2.16
N GLU A 412 6.22 46.15 2.03
CA GLU A 412 6.97 46.76 0.93
C GLU A 412 7.32 45.76 -0.20
N GLY A 413 7.24 44.45 0.06
CA GLY A 413 7.52 43.42 -0.93
C GLY A 413 7.92 42.06 -0.36
N LEU A 414 8.39 41.18 -1.24
CA LEU A 414 9.05 39.92 -0.86
C LEU A 414 10.53 40.20 -0.61
N HIS A 415 10.96 40.07 0.65
CA HIS A 415 12.37 40.06 1.03
C HIS A 415 12.86 38.62 1.06
N VAL A 416 14.10 38.43 0.63
CA VAL A 416 14.76 37.14 0.48
C VAL A 416 16.09 37.23 1.21
N PHE A 417 16.26 36.40 2.25
CA PHE A 417 17.48 36.29 3.04
C PHE A 417 18.21 35.02 2.60
N ASP A 418 19.47 35.16 2.22
CA ASP A 418 20.32 34.10 1.64
C ASP A 418 21.55 33.85 2.53
N ASP A 419 21.46 34.30 3.78
CA ASP A 419 22.52 34.46 4.77
C ASP A 419 23.26 33.14 5.03
N PHE A 420 22.54 32.00 4.99
CA PHE A 420 23.13 30.67 5.05
C PHE A 420 24.12 30.42 3.92
N ARG A 421 23.75 30.76 2.67
CA ARG A 421 24.60 30.54 1.50
C ARG A 421 25.74 31.54 1.45
N GLU A 422 25.56 32.77 1.94
CA GLU A 422 26.66 33.72 2.12
C GLU A 422 27.66 33.22 3.17
N ALA A 423 27.20 32.78 4.34
CA ALA A 423 28.04 32.24 5.41
C ALA A 423 28.81 30.98 4.99
N TYR A 424 28.15 30.00 4.35
CA TYR A 424 28.81 28.81 3.82
C TYR A 424 29.78 29.16 2.67
N ALA A 425 29.46 30.13 1.81
CA ALA A 425 30.35 30.56 0.74
C ALA A 425 31.59 31.27 1.29
N TRP A 426 31.46 32.15 2.29
CA TRP A 426 32.59 32.75 3.00
C TRP A 426 33.47 31.67 3.61
N LEU A 427 32.88 30.73 4.34
CA LEU A 427 33.59 29.62 4.98
C LEU A 427 34.36 28.77 3.94
N SER A 428 33.79 28.57 2.75
CA SER A 428 34.43 27.85 1.64
C SER A 428 35.63 28.59 1.03
N HIS A 429 35.65 29.92 1.01
CA HIS A 429 36.67 30.73 0.32
C HIS A 429 37.72 31.34 1.26
N ASN A 430 37.42 31.49 2.56
CA ASN A 430 38.22 32.24 3.52
C ASN A 430 38.91 31.37 4.60
N THR A 431 38.81 30.04 4.51
CA THR A 431 39.42 29.08 5.45
C THR A 431 40.24 28.02 4.72
N ASP A 432 41.15 27.32 5.40
CA ASP A 432 41.94 26.23 4.82
C ASP A 432 41.09 24.96 4.64
N VAL A 433 41.45 24.08 3.70
CA VAL A 433 40.58 22.92 3.33
C VAL A 433 40.44 21.91 4.46
N ASP A 434 41.50 21.70 5.25
CA ASP A 434 41.54 20.77 6.37
C ASP A 434 40.85 21.31 7.65
N ASP A 435 40.41 22.57 7.64
CA ASP A 435 39.83 23.23 8.81
C ASP A 435 38.52 22.56 9.27
N LYS A 436 38.47 22.25 10.56
CA LYS A 436 37.29 21.63 11.17
C LYS A 436 36.32 22.66 11.73
N VAL A 437 35.05 22.46 11.40
CA VAL A 437 33.92 23.31 11.78
C VAL A 437 33.04 22.53 12.75
N ALA A 438 32.83 23.09 13.95
CA ALA A 438 31.81 22.61 14.87
C ALA A 438 30.50 23.36 14.62
N SER A 439 29.42 22.62 14.43
CA SER A 439 28.05 23.13 14.30
C SER A 439 27.09 22.12 14.93
N TRP A 440 25.84 22.52 15.14
CA TRP A 440 24.81 21.57 15.60
C TRP A 440 24.46 20.57 14.48
N TRP A 441 24.08 19.34 14.85
CA TRP A 441 24.04 18.19 13.95
C TRP A 441 23.10 18.35 12.75
N ASP A 442 22.03 19.14 12.90
CA ASP A 442 21.13 19.54 11.81
C ASP A 442 21.87 20.14 10.60
N TYR A 443 22.91 20.94 10.83
CA TYR A 443 23.66 21.69 9.83
C TYR A 443 24.86 20.93 9.25
N GLY A 444 25.21 19.74 9.77
CA GLY A 444 26.43 19.01 9.37
C GLY A 444 26.47 18.74 7.87
N TYR A 445 25.39 18.19 7.30
CA TYR A 445 25.30 17.92 5.85
C TYR A 445 25.32 19.20 5.01
N GLN A 446 24.69 20.29 5.47
CA GLN A 446 24.72 21.56 4.75
C GLN A 446 26.14 22.15 4.72
N THR A 447 26.83 22.12 5.86
CA THR A 447 28.20 22.62 6.00
C THR A 447 29.16 21.84 5.10
N THR A 448 29.11 20.50 5.11
CA THR A 448 29.95 19.68 4.21
C THR A 448 29.59 19.88 2.74
N ALA A 449 28.31 19.99 2.38
CA ALA A 449 27.89 20.11 0.97
C ALA A 449 28.08 21.52 0.36
N MET A 450 27.97 22.59 1.16
CA MET A 450 28.03 23.99 0.68
C MET A 450 29.35 24.68 1.02
N ALA A 451 29.88 24.49 2.24
CA ALA A 451 31.16 25.07 2.63
C ALA A 451 32.36 24.18 2.27
N ASN A 452 32.13 22.90 1.95
CA ASN A 452 33.17 21.91 1.64
C ASN A 452 34.27 21.88 2.71
N ARG A 453 33.88 21.65 3.97
CA ARG A 453 34.77 21.53 5.14
C ARG A 453 34.43 20.34 6.02
N THR A 454 35.40 19.93 6.83
CA THR A 454 35.28 18.84 7.80
C THR A 454 34.37 19.25 8.94
N VAL A 455 33.31 18.47 9.20
CA VAL A 455 32.39 18.68 10.33
C VAL A 455 32.65 17.68 11.45
N ILE A 456 32.44 18.12 12.69
CA ILE A 456 32.57 17.27 13.88
C ILE A 456 31.36 16.35 14.08
N VAL A 457 30.16 16.79 13.69
CA VAL A 457 28.90 16.05 13.90
C VAL A 457 28.03 16.13 12.65
N ASP A 458 27.30 15.05 12.36
CA ASP A 458 26.47 14.91 11.17
C ASP A 458 25.02 14.51 11.47
N ASN A 459 24.14 14.68 10.49
CA ASN A 459 22.70 14.44 10.60
C ASN A 459 22.35 12.93 10.53
N ASN A 460 23.34 12.03 10.41
CA ASN A 460 23.13 10.58 10.59
C ASN A 460 22.95 10.22 12.08
N THR A 461 23.51 11.02 13.00
CA THR A 461 23.40 10.88 14.46
C THR A 461 23.85 9.53 15.05
N TRP A 462 24.69 8.78 14.33
CA TRP A 462 25.05 7.39 14.66
C TRP A 462 25.84 7.22 15.98
N ASN A 463 26.48 8.28 16.47
CA ASN A 463 27.27 8.28 17.71
C ASN A 463 26.76 9.35 18.69
N ASN A 464 25.79 8.97 19.53
CA ASN A 464 25.17 9.82 20.54
C ASN A 464 26.19 10.50 21.49
N THR A 465 27.30 9.83 21.81
CA THR A 465 28.33 10.37 22.70
C THR A 465 29.04 11.56 22.07
N HIS A 466 29.30 11.53 20.76
CA HIS A 466 29.95 12.63 20.05
C HIS A 466 29.04 13.88 19.97
N ILE A 467 27.75 13.67 19.72
CA ILE A 467 26.73 14.73 19.78
C ILE A 467 26.66 15.33 21.18
N ALA A 468 26.68 14.48 22.23
CA ALA A 468 26.66 14.93 23.61
C ALA A 468 27.92 15.74 24.00
N THR A 469 29.10 15.40 23.48
CA THR A 469 30.32 16.21 23.68
C THR A 469 30.18 17.61 23.10
N VAL A 470 29.71 17.75 21.85
CA VAL A 470 29.51 19.07 21.23
C VAL A 470 28.37 19.85 21.89
N GLY A 471 27.27 19.19 22.26
CA GLY A 471 26.20 19.80 23.06
C GLY A 471 26.67 20.26 24.45
N THR A 472 27.61 19.54 25.06
CA THR A 472 28.25 19.94 26.33
C THR A 472 29.13 21.17 26.11
N ALA A 473 29.93 21.22 25.05
CA ALA A 473 30.74 22.40 24.72
C ALA A 473 29.86 23.64 24.48
N MET A 474 28.79 23.50 23.69
CA MET A 474 27.85 24.59 23.39
C MET A 474 26.99 25.05 24.58
N SER A 475 26.95 24.30 25.68
CA SER A 475 26.19 24.65 26.91
C SER A 475 27.07 24.90 28.14
N SER A 476 28.40 24.85 27.99
CA SER A 476 29.36 25.07 29.08
C SER A 476 29.93 26.49 29.08
N PRO A 477 30.44 26.99 30.22
CA PRO A 477 31.22 28.23 30.24
C PRO A 477 32.45 28.16 29.34
N GLU A 478 32.82 29.30 28.76
CA GLU A 478 33.87 29.47 27.73
C GLU A 478 35.13 28.62 27.96
N LYS A 479 35.70 28.62 29.17
CA LYS A 479 36.89 27.82 29.47
C LYS A 479 36.69 26.31 29.24
N ALA A 480 35.58 25.75 29.70
CA ALA A 480 35.28 24.33 29.54
C ALA A 480 34.85 23.99 28.11
N ALA A 481 34.18 24.93 27.42
CA ALA A 481 33.90 24.81 25.99
C ALA A 481 35.20 24.78 25.16
N TRP A 482 36.15 25.67 25.49
CA TRP A 482 37.48 25.72 24.85
C TRP A 482 38.26 24.42 25.05
N GLU A 483 38.37 23.93 26.29
CA GLU A 483 39.06 22.65 26.58
C GLU A 483 38.48 21.47 25.76
N ILE A 484 37.17 21.48 25.46
CA ILE A 484 36.54 20.47 24.59
C ILE A 484 36.85 20.72 23.11
N PHE A 485 36.69 21.95 22.60
CA PHE A 485 36.92 22.26 21.18
C PHE A 485 38.40 22.13 20.77
N ASP A 486 39.34 22.50 21.65
CA ASP A 486 40.79 22.28 21.50
C ASP A 486 41.11 20.77 21.41
N SER A 487 40.51 19.94 22.28
CA SER A 487 40.67 18.48 22.24
C SER A 487 40.11 17.79 20.98
N LEU A 488 39.23 18.47 20.25
CA LEU A 488 38.67 18.02 18.97
C LEU A 488 39.37 18.66 17.77
N ASP A 489 40.33 19.57 18.01
CA ASP A 489 41.07 20.33 17.01
C ASP A 489 40.09 21.06 16.05
N VAL A 490 39.23 21.87 16.66
CA VAL A 490 38.19 22.70 16.02
C VAL A 490 38.69 24.13 15.88
N LYS A 491 38.69 24.66 14.64
CA LYS A 491 39.18 26.01 14.32
C LYS A 491 38.05 27.03 14.18
N TYR A 492 36.84 26.59 13.81
CA TYR A 492 35.65 27.44 13.65
C TYR A 492 34.42 26.83 14.32
N VAL A 493 33.58 27.67 14.92
CA VAL A 493 32.27 27.28 15.45
C VAL A 493 31.19 28.07 14.69
N LEU A 494 30.24 27.36 14.10
CA LEU A 494 29.11 27.95 13.37
C LEU A 494 27.82 27.78 14.19
N VAL A 495 27.19 28.92 14.49
CA VAL A 495 25.96 29.06 15.27
C VAL A 495 24.96 29.88 14.43
N VAL A 496 23.67 29.59 14.58
CA VAL A 496 22.54 30.15 13.82
C VAL A 496 21.48 30.63 14.82
#